data_AF-A0A7X7BSB2-F1
#
_entry.id   AF-A0A7X7BSB2-F1
#
_cell.length_a   1.000
_cell.length_b   1.000
_cell.length_c   1.000
_cell.angle_alpha   90.00
_cell.angle_beta   90.00
_cell.angle_gamma   90.00
#
_symmetry.space_group_name_H-M   'P 1'
#
loop_
_entity.id
_entity.type
_entity.pdbx_description
1 polymer ?
#
loop_
_entity_poly.entity_id
_entity_poly.type
_entity_poly.pdbx_seq_one_letter_code
_entity_poly.pdbx_strand_id
1 'polypeptide(L)'
;GALFKKTKNYSFISCRPDLVGDAVGQIVELSLKRGFAKDDIQVLGAMYHGNGGVDNLNDIIQEIMNPPKAKSKSLEAHNETFRIGDRILQLQNNPEKDIYNGQIGKISSIDEENSKECMVAKFDDREVTFGRKDLNDLTRAYAITIHKSQGSEFPLVVLNLTMQNYVMLKRNLLYTAITRAEKNLVLVGDPRAFEAAFKTPGNDRKTGLASKLRKQLGITVKPENVQEPESKPKEKTKPKQPEDYILTPEKIYSGEIDPMIGMEDIHL
;
A
#
# COMPACT_ATOMS: atom_id res chain seq x y z
N GLY A 1 3.02 -6.13 -19.25
CA GLY A 1 4.03 -5.77 -18.23
C GLY A 1 4.39 -6.98 -17.40
N ALA A 2 5.65 -7.12 -16.98
CA ALA A 2 6.17 -8.27 -16.24
C ALA A 2 5.49 -8.50 -14.87
N LEU A 3 4.83 -7.47 -14.31
CA LEU A 3 4.21 -7.49 -12.98
C LEU A 3 3.08 -8.53 -12.84
N PHE A 4 2.40 -8.94 -13.90
CA PHE A 4 1.26 -9.87 -13.80
C PHE A 4 1.62 -11.31 -14.15
N LYS A 5 2.89 -11.59 -14.47
CA LYS A 5 3.34 -12.95 -14.77
C LYS A 5 3.61 -13.69 -13.46
N LYS A 6 3.02 -14.88 -13.33
CA LYS A 6 3.25 -15.79 -12.21
C LYS A 6 4.71 -16.27 -12.22
N THR A 7 5.35 -16.20 -11.06
CA THR A 7 6.66 -16.82 -10.83
C THR A 7 6.54 -17.86 -9.71
N LYS A 8 7.65 -18.45 -9.29
CA LYS A 8 7.68 -19.48 -8.23
C LYS A 8 7.11 -18.96 -6.90
N ASN A 9 7.41 -17.71 -6.57
CA ASN A 9 7.14 -17.10 -5.25
C ASN A 9 6.14 -15.94 -5.33
N TYR A 10 5.63 -15.65 -6.52
CA TYR A 10 4.79 -14.50 -6.77
C TYR A 10 3.64 -14.88 -7.70
N SER A 11 2.43 -14.48 -7.33
CA SER A 11 1.25 -14.66 -8.17
C SER A 11 0.33 -13.46 -8.11
N PHE A 12 -0.33 -13.19 -9.23
CA PHE A 12 -1.34 -12.15 -9.35
C PHE A 12 -2.67 -12.79 -9.74
N ILE A 13 -3.73 -12.45 -9.02
CA ILE A 13 -5.09 -12.93 -9.24
C ILE A 13 -5.97 -11.71 -9.48
N SER A 14 -6.33 -11.51 -10.76
CA SER A 14 -7.24 -10.45 -11.14
C SER A 14 -8.62 -10.73 -10.56
N CYS A 15 -9.15 -9.80 -9.78
CA CYS A 15 -10.43 -9.94 -9.12
C CYS A 15 -11.18 -8.61 -9.09
N ARG A 16 -12.50 -8.67 -9.29
CA ARG A 16 -13.37 -7.50 -9.11
C ARG A 16 -13.50 -7.19 -7.61
N PRO A 17 -13.75 -5.92 -7.22
CA PRO A 17 -13.83 -5.53 -5.80
C PRO A 17 -14.86 -6.32 -5.00
N ASP A 18 -15.98 -6.68 -5.64
CA ASP A 18 -17.07 -7.44 -5.03
C ASP A 18 -16.67 -8.85 -4.60
N LEU A 19 -15.75 -9.49 -5.35
CA LEU A 19 -15.32 -10.88 -5.15
C LEU A 19 -13.99 -11.02 -4.39
N VAL A 20 -13.39 -9.90 -3.94
CA VAL A 20 -12.08 -9.92 -3.26
C VAL A 20 -12.11 -10.77 -1.99
N GLY A 21 -13.19 -10.68 -1.21
CA GLY A 21 -13.35 -11.47 0.01
C GLY A 21 -13.26 -12.97 -0.27
N ASP A 22 -14.06 -13.45 -1.22
CA ASP A 22 -14.09 -14.87 -1.61
C ASP A 22 -12.74 -15.34 -2.17
N ALA A 23 -12.12 -14.52 -3.03
CA ALA A 23 -10.83 -14.84 -3.61
C ALA A 23 -9.74 -14.97 -2.53
N VAL A 24 -9.71 -14.03 -1.57
CA VAL A 24 -8.78 -14.09 -0.44
C VAL A 24 -9.03 -15.32 0.43
N GLY A 25 -10.30 -15.63 0.74
CA GLY A 25 -10.67 -16.82 1.50
C GLY A 25 -10.17 -18.11 0.83
N GLN A 26 -10.41 -18.27 -0.46
CA GLN A 26 -9.91 -19.42 -1.24
C GLN A 26 -8.38 -19.51 -1.25
N ILE A 27 -7.68 -18.38 -1.37
CA ILE A 27 -6.21 -18.35 -1.34
C ILE A 27 -5.69 -18.79 0.03
N VAL A 28 -6.33 -18.33 1.11
CA VAL A 28 -5.97 -18.73 2.47
C VAL A 28 -6.19 -20.24 2.66
N GLU A 29 -7.34 -20.78 2.27
CA GLU A 29 -7.59 -22.23 2.33
C GLU A 29 -6.58 -23.05 1.53
N LEU A 30 -6.28 -22.62 0.30
CA LEU A 30 -5.30 -23.28 -0.55
C LEU A 30 -3.89 -23.22 0.08
N SER A 31 -3.56 -22.14 0.76
CA SER A 31 -2.28 -21.97 1.44
C SER A 31 -2.15 -22.90 2.64
N LEU A 32 -3.22 -23.03 3.44
CA LEU A 32 -3.28 -24.01 4.53
C LEU A 32 -3.14 -25.45 4.01
N LYS A 33 -3.82 -25.79 2.90
CA LYS A 33 -3.69 -27.11 2.23
C LYS A 33 -2.29 -27.38 1.70
N ARG A 34 -1.52 -26.34 1.36
CA ARG A 34 -0.12 -26.43 0.93
C ARG A 34 0.88 -26.55 2.09
N GLY A 35 0.41 -26.50 3.33
CA GLY A 35 1.23 -26.72 4.53
C GLY A 35 1.79 -25.46 5.18
N PHE A 36 1.31 -24.25 4.83
CA PHE A 36 1.63 -23.05 5.59
C PHE A 36 0.96 -23.11 6.97
N ALA A 37 1.68 -22.71 8.02
CA ALA A 37 1.06 -22.56 9.34
C ALA A 37 0.08 -21.36 9.33
N LYS A 38 -0.92 -21.38 10.20
CA LYS A 38 -1.90 -20.28 10.32
C LYS A 38 -1.23 -18.95 10.63
N ASP A 39 -0.19 -18.98 11.47
CA ASP A 39 0.54 -17.80 11.91
C ASP A 39 1.51 -17.28 10.83
N ASP A 40 1.82 -18.08 9.78
CA ASP A 40 2.69 -17.70 8.66
C ASP A 40 1.98 -16.87 7.59
N ILE A 41 0.64 -16.89 7.59
CA ILE A 41 -0.19 -16.26 6.56
C ILE A 41 -0.66 -14.91 7.10
N GLN A 42 -0.36 -13.84 6.37
CA GLN A 42 -0.88 -12.51 6.66
C GLN A 42 -1.61 -11.93 5.46
N VAL A 43 -2.83 -11.44 5.71
CA VAL A 43 -3.57 -10.67 4.72
C VAL A 43 -3.34 -9.19 4.96
N LEU A 44 -3.03 -8.45 3.90
CA LEU A 44 -2.81 -7.00 3.93
C LEU A 44 -3.83 -6.29 3.05
N GLY A 45 -4.49 -5.28 3.64
CA GLY A 45 -5.42 -4.40 2.95
C GLY A 45 -4.99 -2.93 3.03
N ALA A 46 -5.49 -2.10 2.12
CA ALA A 46 -5.29 -0.65 2.19
C ALA A 46 -6.36 0.06 3.04
N MET A 47 -7.57 -0.51 3.17
CA MET A 47 -8.72 0.12 3.84
C MET A 47 -9.34 -0.79 4.90
N TYR A 48 -10.08 -0.20 5.83
CA TYR A 48 -10.77 -0.95 6.90
C TYR A 48 -12.09 -1.57 6.42
N HIS A 49 -12.94 -0.76 5.77
CA HIS A 49 -14.30 -1.16 5.40
C HIS A 49 -14.45 -1.64 3.96
N GLY A 50 -15.62 -2.21 3.62
CA GLY A 50 -15.96 -2.71 2.28
C GLY A 50 -15.58 -4.19 2.06
N ASN A 51 -15.93 -4.76 0.90
CA ASN A 51 -15.71 -6.20 0.63
C ASN A 51 -14.23 -6.62 0.69
N GLY A 52 -13.33 -5.73 0.29
CA GLY A 52 -11.87 -5.92 0.43
C GLY A 52 -11.27 -5.26 1.68
N GLY A 53 -12.10 -4.72 2.57
CA GLY A 53 -11.68 -4.11 3.82
C GLY A 53 -11.17 -5.15 4.81
N VAL A 54 -10.23 -4.75 5.66
CA VAL A 54 -9.63 -5.67 6.65
C VAL A 54 -10.66 -6.20 7.65
N ASP A 55 -11.72 -5.46 7.95
CA ASP A 55 -12.75 -5.89 8.91
C ASP A 55 -13.51 -7.12 8.38
N ASN A 56 -14.04 -7.01 7.14
CA ASN A 56 -14.72 -8.09 6.45
C ASN A 56 -13.79 -9.29 6.19
N LEU A 57 -12.53 -9.03 5.85
CA LEU A 57 -11.55 -10.09 5.65
C LEU A 57 -11.22 -10.82 6.95
N ASN A 58 -11.17 -10.12 8.09
CA ASN A 58 -11.01 -10.77 9.38
C ASN A 58 -12.17 -11.74 9.67
N ASP A 59 -13.42 -11.38 9.34
CA ASP A 59 -14.57 -12.28 9.48
C ASP A 59 -14.41 -13.54 8.64
N ILE A 60 -14.15 -13.38 7.34
CA ILE A 60 -14.00 -14.50 6.40
C ILE A 60 -12.84 -15.42 6.83
N ILE A 61 -11.70 -14.85 7.20
CA ILE A 61 -10.50 -15.62 7.54
C ILE A 61 -10.65 -16.28 8.91
N GLN A 62 -11.33 -15.65 9.87
CA GLN A 62 -11.63 -16.26 11.16
C GLN A 62 -12.49 -17.50 10.98
N GLU A 63 -13.50 -17.49 10.11
CA GLU A 63 -14.30 -18.68 9.82
C GLU A 63 -13.48 -19.82 9.21
N ILE A 64 -12.47 -19.51 8.40
CA ILE A 64 -11.57 -20.50 7.79
C ILE A 64 -10.54 -21.03 8.80
N MET A 65 -9.90 -20.12 9.55
CA MET A 65 -8.77 -20.44 10.43
C MET A 65 -9.21 -20.88 11.82
N ASN A 66 -10.32 -20.35 12.34
CA ASN A 66 -10.84 -20.60 13.67
C ASN A 66 -12.39 -20.61 13.70
N PRO A 67 -13.03 -21.58 13.03
CA PRO A 67 -14.49 -21.68 12.97
C PRO A 67 -15.11 -21.84 14.36
N PRO A 68 -16.36 -21.40 14.55
CA PRO A 68 -17.04 -21.48 15.84
C PRO A 68 -17.24 -22.94 16.22
N LYS A 69 -16.95 -23.28 17.48
CA LYS A 69 -17.20 -24.63 18.01
C LYS A 69 -18.37 -24.52 18.99
N ALA A 70 -19.28 -25.51 18.96
CA ALA A 70 -20.51 -25.50 19.76
C ALA A 70 -20.32 -25.37 21.29
N LYS A 71 -19.09 -25.52 21.80
CA LYS A 71 -18.74 -25.38 23.24
C LYS A 71 -17.56 -24.43 23.49
N SER A 72 -17.11 -23.67 22.49
CA SER A 72 -16.02 -22.70 22.70
C SER A 72 -16.58 -21.40 23.24
N LYS A 73 -15.96 -20.89 24.31
CA LYS A 73 -16.22 -19.54 24.82
C LYS A 73 -15.82 -18.49 23.78
N SER A 74 -16.55 -17.39 23.73
CA SER A 74 -16.29 -16.25 22.84
C SER A 74 -16.68 -14.93 23.49
N LEU A 75 -16.00 -13.85 23.11
CA LEU A 75 -16.33 -12.50 23.56
C LEU A 75 -16.68 -11.61 22.38
N GLU A 76 -17.81 -10.96 22.45
CA GLU A 76 -18.16 -9.92 21.49
C GLU A 76 -17.72 -8.55 22.00
N ALA A 77 -17.02 -7.76 21.19
CA ALA A 77 -16.75 -6.34 21.44
C ALA A 77 -16.64 -5.59 20.11
N HIS A 78 -17.22 -4.40 20.01
CA HIS A 78 -17.19 -3.55 18.81
C HIS A 78 -17.60 -4.23 17.51
N ASN A 79 -18.62 -5.09 17.57
CA ASN A 79 -19.08 -5.93 16.45
C ASN A 79 -18.04 -6.95 15.95
N GLU A 80 -16.98 -7.19 16.70
CA GLU A 80 -16.06 -8.30 16.48
C GLU A 80 -16.32 -9.40 17.52
N THR A 81 -16.16 -10.65 17.10
CA THR A 81 -16.19 -11.81 18.00
C THR A 81 -14.77 -12.34 18.18
N PHE A 82 -14.30 -12.40 19.41
CA PHE A 82 -13.02 -12.97 19.79
C PHE A 82 -13.20 -14.41 20.29
N ARG A 83 -12.37 -15.31 19.80
CA ARG A 83 -12.37 -16.74 20.12
C ARG A 83 -10.99 -17.16 20.62
N ILE A 84 -10.95 -18.21 21.43
CA ILE A 84 -9.68 -18.81 21.85
C ILE A 84 -8.89 -19.25 20.61
N GLY A 85 -7.62 -18.87 20.54
CA GLY A 85 -6.71 -19.12 19.42
C GLY A 85 -6.68 -18.03 18.35
N ASP A 86 -7.53 -17.01 18.44
CA ASP A 86 -7.47 -15.87 17.50
C ASP A 86 -6.21 -15.04 17.67
N ARG A 87 -5.71 -14.53 16.55
CA ARG A 87 -4.67 -13.51 16.51
C ARG A 87 -5.32 -12.14 16.71
N ILE A 88 -4.78 -11.35 17.62
CA ILE A 88 -5.26 -10.01 17.97
C ILE A 88 -4.16 -8.98 17.81
N LEU A 89 -4.55 -7.74 17.50
CA LEU A 89 -3.68 -6.59 17.33
C LEU A 89 -4.04 -5.53 18.37
N GLN A 90 -3.04 -5.00 19.07
CA GLN A 90 -3.22 -3.84 19.95
C GLN A 90 -3.30 -2.55 19.13
N LEU A 91 -4.37 -1.76 19.31
CA LEU A 91 -4.63 -0.52 18.57
C LEU A 91 -4.04 0.73 19.23
N GLN A 92 -3.89 0.71 20.56
CA GLN A 92 -3.36 1.82 21.35
C GLN A 92 -2.31 1.35 22.35
N ASN A 93 -1.36 2.21 22.71
CA ASN A 93 -0.37 1.85 23.73
C ASN A 93 -1.05 1.68 25.10
N ASN A 94 -0.74 0.59 25.80
CA ASN A 94 -1.15 0.35 27.17
C ASN A 94 0.11 0.18 28.04
N PRO A 95 0.61 1.27 28.66
CA PRO A 95 1.81 1.23 29.48
C PRO A 95 1.67 0.36 30.74
N GLU A 96 0.46 0.23 31.29
CA GLU A 96 0.22 -0.57 32.50
C GLU A 96 0.47 -2.06 32.25
N LYS A 97 0.21 -2.50 31.01
CA LYS A 97 0.38 -3.90 30.58
C LYS A 97 1.64 -4.13 29.75
N ASP A 98 2.43 -3.08 29.52
CA ASP A 98 3.63 -3.09 28.68
C ASP A 98 3.37 -3.62 27.25
N ILE A 99 2.19 -3.28 26.70
CA ILE A 99 1.82 -3.59 25.30
C ILE A 99 1.73 -2.30 24.49
N TYR A 100 2.29 -2.33 23.29
CA TYR A 100 2.33 -1.19 22.38
C TYR A 100 1.48 -1.41 21.13
N ASN A 101 1.05 -0.29 20.54
CA ASN A 101 0.29 -0.26 19.31
C ASN A 101 1.01 -0.99 18.18
N GLY A 102 0.33 -1.93 17.53
CA GLY A 102 0.86 -2.74 16.44
C GLY A 102 1.39 -4.11 16.88
N GLN A 103 1.47 -4.39 18.20
CA GLN A 103 1.84 -5.73 18.65
C GLN A 103 0.72 -6.73 18.39
N ILE A 104 1.11 -7.92 17.93
CA ILE A 104 0.21 -9.04 17.65
C ILE A 104 0.34 -10.06 18.77
N GLY A 105 -0.79 -10.46 19.33
CA GLY A 105 -0.89 -11.52 20.33
C GLY A 105 -1.83 -12.63 19.87
N LYS A 106 -1.93 -13.68 20.68
CA LYS A 106 -2.82 -14.81 20.45
C LYS A 106 -3.63 -15.13 21.69
N ILE A 107 -4.95 -15.22 21.57
CA ILE A 107 -5.84 -15.48 22.70
C ILE A 107 -5.61 -16.91 23.21
N SER A 108 -5.29 -17.05 24.50
CA SER A 108 -5.07 -18.34 25.16
C SER A 108 -6.29 -18.81 25.95
N SER A 109 -7.01 -17.89 26.59
CA SER A 109 -8.22 -18.21 27.34
C SER A 109 -9.25 -17.07 27.33
N ILE A 110 -10.50 -17.44 27.53
CA ILE A 110 -11.63 -16.52 27.64
C ILE A 110 -12.45 -16.93 28.86
N ASP A 111 -12.91 -15.94 29.62
CA ASP A 111 -13.87 -16.09 30.70
C ASP A 111 -15.01 -15.07 30.60
N GLU A 112 -16.19 -15.52 30.18
CA GLU A 112 -17.34 -14.66 29.90
C GLU A 112 -17.98 -14.09 31.18
N GLU A 113 -17.83 -14.78 32.31
CA GLU A 113 -18.44 -14.39 33.59
C GLU A 113 -17.64 -13.31 34.32
N ASN A 114 -16.32 -13.25 34.11
CA ASN A 114 -15.43 -12.32 34.79
C ASN A 114 -15.18 -11.06 33.96
N SER A 115 -15.96 -10.00 34.20
CA SER A 115 -15.80 -8.74 33.46
C SER A 115 -14.47 -8.00 33.70
N LYS A 116 -13.75 -8.30 34.79
CA LYS A 116 -12.44 -7.68 35.09
C LYS A 116 -11.29 -8.38 34.38
N GLU A 117 -11.41 -9.69 34.18
CA GLU A 117 -10.38 -10.55 33.58
C GLU A 117 -11.05 -11.50 32.58
N CYS A 118 -11.65 -10.93 31.55
CA CYS A 118 -12.47 -11.69 30.60
C CYS A 118 -11.65 -12.44 29.56
N MET A 119 -10.40 -12.07 29.32
CA MET A 119 -9.57 -12.66 28.27
C MET A 119 -8.10 -12.67 28.67
N VAL A 120 -7.39 -13.74 28.34
CA VAL A 120 -5.93 -13.81 28.41
C VAL A 120 -5.39 -14.03 27.01
N ALA A 121 -4.36 -13.25 26.64
CA ALA A 121 -3.67 -13.43 25.38
C ALA A 121 -2.15 -13.44 25.58
N LYS A 122 -1.48 -14.26 24.79
CA LYS A 122 -0.02 -14.38 24.76
C LYS A 122 0.54 -13.42 23.71
N PHE A 123 1.35 -12.46 24.15
CA PHE A 123 2.14 -11.55 23.34
C PHE A 123 3.61 -11.95 23.49
N ASP A 124 4.22 -12.41 22.41
CA ASP A 124 5.54 -13.06 22.45
C ASP A 124 5.58 -14.18 23.50
N ASP A 125 6.39 -14.05 24.55
CA ASP A 125 6.49 -15.01 25.66
C ASP A 125 5.75 -14.58 26.93
N ARG A 126 4.92 -13.54 26.85
CA ARG A 126 4.19 -12.96 27.99
C ARG A 126 2.70 -13.18 27.87
N GLU A 127 2.08 -13.61 28.96
CA GLU A 127 0.62 -13.65 29.07
C GLU A 127 0.12 -12.33 29.67
N VAL A 128 -0.89 -11.76 29.02
CA VAL A 128 -1.51 -10.51 29.46
C VAL A 128 -3.01 -10.70 29.58
N THR A 129 -3.54 -10.24 30.71
CA THR A 129 -4.96 -10.31 31.04
C THR A 129 -5.67 -9.02 30.64
N PHE A 130 -6.86 -9.16 30.06
CA PHE A 130 -7.70 -8.09 29.56
C PHE A 130 -9.06 -8.13 30.24
N GLY A 131 -9.49 -6.96 30.71
CA GLY A 131 -10.86 -6.73 31.14
C GLY A 131 -11.71 -6.24 29.98
N ARG A 132 -13.02 -6.10 30.23
CA ARG A 132 -14.00 -5.75 29.19
C ARG A 132 -13.72 -4.42 28.50
N LYS A 133 -13.15 -3.44 29.23
CA LYS A 133 -12.80 -2.12 28.68
C LYS A 133 -11.61 -2.18 27.73
N ASP A 134 -10.66 -3.08 27.98
CA ASP A 134 -9.45 -3.18 27.17
C ASP A 134 -9.71 -3.79 25.79
N LEU A 135 -10.77 -4.59 25.66
CA LEU A 135 -11.20 -5.17 24.38
C LEU A 135 -11.48 -4.08 23.34
N ASN A 136 -11.73 -2.84 23.78
CA ASN A 136 -11.96 -1.73 22.89
C ASN A 136 -10.72 -1.30 22.11
N ASP A 137 -9.54 -1.60 22.63
CA ASP A 137 -8.26 -1.30 22.00
C ASP A 137 -7.66 -2.53 21.30
N LEU A 138 -8.47 -3.56 21.08
CA LEU A 138 -8.09 -4.79 20.39
C LEU A 138 -8.93 -4.99 19.13
N THR A 139 -8.33 -5.59 18.11
CA THR A 139 -9.00 -6.05 16.89
C THR A 139 -8.38 -7.36 16.43
N ARG A 140 -9.07 -8.16 15.62
CA ARG A 140 -8.49 -9.37 15.02
C ARG A 140 -7.38 -9.01 14.03
N ALA A 141 -6.36 -9.86 13.95
CA ALA A 141 -5.13 -9.61 13.21
C ALA A 141 -4.90 -10.58 12.04
N TYR A 142 -5.93 -11.27 11.54
CA TYR A 142 -5.81 -12.13 10.36
C TYR A 142 -5.58 -11.30 9.09
N ALA A 143 -6.31 -10.19 8.99
CA ALA A 143 -6.10 -9.12 8.03
C ALA A 143 -5.75 -7.83 8.79
N ILE A 144 -4.68 -7.17 8.37
CA ILE A 144 -4.27 -5.87 8.92
C ILE A 144 -4.02 -4.88 7.79
N THR A 145 -4.05 -3.60 8.12
CA THR A 145 -3.69 -2.59 7.12
C THR A 145 -2.19 -2.60 6.85
N ILE A 146 -1.78 -2.23 5.64
CA ILE A 146 -0.36 -2.14 5.27
C ILE A 146 0.42 -1.25 6.27
N HIS A 147 -0.20 -0.18 6.77
CA HIS A 147 0.41 0.69 7.78
C HIS A 147 0.63 -0.02 9.12
N LYS A 148 -0.31 -0.87 9.55
CA LYS A 148 -0.19 -1.64 10.80
C LYS A 148 0.79 -2.81 10.70
N SER A 149 1.16 -3.22 9.49
CA SER A 149 2.20 -4.24 9.27
C SER A 149 3.64 -3.71 9.30
N GLN A 150 3.83 -2.41 9.55
CA GLN A 150 5.15 -1.79 9.48
C GLN A 150 6.10 -2.39 10.52
N GLY A 151 7.22 -2.94 10.06
CA GLY A 151 8.23 -3.58 10.93
C GLY A 151 8.01 -5.07 11.15
N SER A 152 6.90 -5.64 10.68
CA SER A 152 6.66 -7.10 10.70
C SER A 152 6.93 -7.71 9.32
N GLU A 153 7.35 -8.97 9.28
CA GLU A 153 7.50 -9.74 8.04
C GLU A 153 6.82 -11.09 8.22
N PHE A 154 6.27 -11.63 7.13
CA PHE A 154 5.50 -12.87 7.15
C PHE A 154 5.94 -13.80 6.01
N PRO A 155 6.03 -15.12 6.23
CA PRO A 155 6.39 -16.08 5.19
C PRO A 155 5.48 -16.01 3.96
N LEU A 156 4.17 -15.81 4.17
CA LEU A 156 3.20 -15.64 3.08
C LEU A 156 2.35 -14.39 3.32
N VAL A 157 2.39 -13.47 2.36
CA VAL A 157 1.53 -12.28 2.33
C VAL A 157 0.52 -12.38 1.20
N VAL A 158 -0.75 -12.14 1.52
CA VAL A 158 -1.83 -11.92 0.54
C VAL A 158 -2.18 -10.44 0.55
N LEU A 159 -1.77 -9.71 -0.48
CA LEU A 159 -2.01 -8.28 -0.61
C LEU A 159 -3.22 -8.05 -1.52
N ASN A 160 -4.27 -7.44 -0.97
CA ASN A 160 -5.38 -6.95 -1.77
C ASN A 160 -5.18 -5.47 -2.17
N LEU A 161 -5.47 -5.13 -3.42
CA LEU A 161 -5.64 -3.74 -3.85
C LEU A 161 -6.72 -3.64 -4.93
N THR A 162 -7.64 -2.70 -4.76
CA THR A 162 -8.67 -2.39 -5.75
C THR A 162 -8.69 -0.90 -6.05
N MET A 163 -9.42 -0.50 -7.10
CA MET A 163 -9.60 0.91 -7.43
C MET A 163 -10.43 1.67 -6.37
N GLN A 164 -11.14 0.98 -5.46
CA GLN A 164 -11.78 1.62 -4.31
C GLN A 164 -10.74 2.24 -3.36
N ASN A 165 -9.49 1.76 -3.42
CA ASN A 165 -8.40 2.23 -2.58
C ASN A 165 -7.67 3.45 -3.17
N TYR A 166 -8.19 4.08 -4.23
CA TYR A 166 -7.48 5.02 -5.11
C TYR A 166 -6.63 6.07 -4.37
N VAL A 167 -7.17 6.70 -3.32
CA VAL A 167 -6.48 7.74 -2.53
C VAL A 167 -5.18 7.25 -1.89
N MET A 168 -5.12 5.96 -1.55
CA MET A 168 -3.98 5.32 -0.91
C MET A 168 -3.00 4.66 -1.89
N LEU A 169 -3.37 4.53 -3.17
CA LEU A 169 -2.55 3.88 -4.20
C LEU A 169 -1.31 4.71 -4.54
N LYS A 170 -0.25 4.51 -3.76
CA LYS A 170 1.05 5.19 -3.91
C LYS A 170 2.18 4.18 -3.93
N ARG A 171 3.29 4.53 -4.59
CA ARG A 171 4.43 3.62 -4.78
C ARG A 171 5.03 3.17 -3.46
N ASN A 172 5.14 4.08 -2.49
CA ASN A 172 5.65 3.76 -1.16
C ASN A 172 4.75 2.76 -0.42
N LEU A 173 3.43 2.89 -0.50
CA LEU A 173 2.50 1.94 0.12
C LEU A 173 2.64 0.54 -0.49
N LEU A 174 2.66 0.47 -1.82
CA LEU A 174 2.84 -0.79 -2.55
C LEU A 174 4.20 -1.43 -2.23
N TYR A 175 5.27 -0.64 -2.21
CA TYR A 175 6.61 -1.12 -1.84
C TYR A 175 6.64 -1.67 -0.40
N THR A 176 6.05 -0.95 0.56
CA THR A 176 5.97 -1.41 1.94
C THR A 176 5.23 -2.73 2.03
N ALA A 177 4.10 -2.88 1.34
CA ALA A 177 3.31 -4.11 1.33
C ALA A 177 4.05 -5.30 0.72
N ILE A 178 4.75 -5.10 -0.41
CA ILE A 178 5.54 -6.13 -1.08
C ILE A 178 6.69 -6.59 -0.17
N THR A 179 7.37 -5.66 0.49
CA THR A 179 8.50 -5.97 1.38
C THR A 179 8.10 -6.65 2.70
N ARG A 180 6.80 -6.75 3.02
CA ARG A 180 6.35 -7.56 4.16
C ARG A 180 6.44 -9.07 3.88
N ALA A 181 6.51 -9.48 2.62
CA ALA A 181 6.54 -10.88 2.22
C ALA A 181 7.97 -11.42 2.25
N GLU A 182 8.24 -12.39 3.13
CA GLU A 182 9.56 -13.01 3.25
C GLU A 182 9.78 -14.04 2.12
N LYS A 183 8.80 -14.92 1.87
CA LYS A 183 8.95 -16.05 0.92
C LYS A 183 7.98 -16.00 -0.24
N ASN A 184 6.69 -15.77 0.03
CA ASN A 184 5.63 -15.83 -0.97
C ASN A 184 4.73 -14.60 -0.91
N LEU A 185 4.38 -14.09 -2.08
CA LEU A 185 3.47 -12.96 -2.24
C LEU A 185 2.36 -13.31 -3.22
N VAL A 186 1.12 -13.11 -2.79
CA VAL A 186 -0.08 -13.23 -3.63
C VAL A 186 -0.75 -11.87 -3.71
N LEU A 187 -0.82 -11.32 -4.92
CA LEU A 187 -1.53 -10.07 -5.20
C LEU A 187 -2.93 -10.38 -5.69
N VAL A 188 -3.93 -9.73 -5.09
CA VAL A 188 -5.35 -9.94 -5.40
C VAL A 188 -6.02 -8.60 -5.69
N GLY A 189 -6.82 -8.53 -6.74
CA GLY A 189 -7.69 -7.38 -7.01
C GLY A 189 -7.52 -6.83 -8.42
N ASP A 190 -7.66 -5.51 -8.56
CA ASP A 190 -7.76 -4.86 -9.88
C ASP A 190 -6.37 -4.53 -10.43
N PRO A 191 -5.97 -5.03 -11.61
CA PRO A 191 -4.68 -4.70 -12.23
C PRO A 191 -4.42 -3.19 -12.33
N ARG A 192 -5.47 -2.40 -12.58
CA ARG A 192 -5.39 -0.94 -12.69
C ARG A 192 -4.97 -0.31 -11.37
N ALA A 193 -5.37 -0.88 -10.23
CA ALA A 193 -5.00 -0.37 -8.93
C ALA A 193 -3.50 -0.53 -8.66
N PHE A 194 -2.92 -1.67 -9.04
CA PHE A 194 -1.49 -1.91 -8.93
C PHE A 194 -0.69 -1.02 -9.87
N GLU A 195 -1.15 -0.82 -11.11
CA GLU A 195 -0.52 0.13 -12.02
C GLU A 195 -0.59 1.57 -11.52
N ALA A 196 -1.74 2.00 -11.00
CA ALA A 196 -1.93 3.33 -10.43
C ALA A 196 -1.00 3.54 -9.23
N ALA A 197 -0.90 2.56 -8.33
CA ALA A 197 0.01 2.61 -7.19
C ALA A 197 1.47 2.67 -7.63
N PHE A 198 1.85 1.92 -8.67
CA PHE A 198 3.22 1.95 -9.19
C PHE A 198 3.58 3.30 -9.83
N LYS A 199 2.66 3.89 -10.60
CA LYS A 199 2.87 5.16 -11.31
C LYS A 199 2.85 6.37 -10.37
N THR A 200 2.03 6.35 -9.34
CA THR A 200 1.86 7.47 -8.39
C THR A 200 3.05 7.56 -7.42
N PRO A 201 3.85 8.64 -7.43
CA PRO A 201 4.93 8.82 -6.46
C PRO A 201 4.40 8.93 -5.03
N GLY A 202 5.28 8.71 -4.05
CA GLY A 202 4.96 8.89 -2.63
C GLY A 202 4.67 10.36 -2.29
N ASN A 203 4.29 10.61 -1.03
CA ASN A 203 4.08 11.99 -0.56
C ASN A 203 5.40 12.78 -0.57
N ASP A 204 5.46 13.84 -1.37
CA ASP A 204 6.49 14.87 -1.25
C ASP A 204 6.24 15.68 0.03
N ARG A 205 6.90 15.25 1.10
CA ARG A 205 6.79 15.92 2.40
C ARG A 205 7.56 17.22 2.36
N LYS A 206 6.84 18.35 2.34
CA LYS A 206 7.43 19.68 2.50
C LYS A 206 8.05 19.80 3.89
N THR A 207 9.37 19.64 4.00
CA THR A 207 10.12 19.78 5.26
C THR A 207 11.29 20.74 5.11
N GLY A 208 11.59 21.50 6.15
CA GLY A 208 12.74 22.40 6.19
C GLY A 208 14.04 21.76 6.68
N LEU A 209 14.01 20.49 7.10
CA LEU A 209 15.16 19.83 7.73
C LEU A 209 16.37 19.76 6.79
N ALA A 210 16.15 19.33 5.55
CA ALA A 210 17.21 19.28 4.55
C ALA A 210 17.82 20.67 4.30
N SER A 211 17.00 21.71 4.23
CA SER A 211 17.46 23.09 4.07
C SER A 211 18.27 23.58 5.29
N LYS A 212 17.80 23.30 6.50
CA LYS A 212 18.50 23.65 7.75
C LYS A 212 19.85 22.95 7.88
N LEU A 213 19.91 21.64 7.58
CA LEU A 213 21.15 20.86 7.59
C LEU A 213 22.15 21.40 6.56
N ARG A 214 21.69 21.72 5.34
CA ARG A 214 22.54 22.33 4.31
C ARG A 214 23.12 23.67 4.77
N LYS A 215 22.30 24.51 5.42
CA LYS A 215 22.77 25.80 5.97
C LYS A 215 23.78 25.62 7.09
N GLN A 216 23.54 24.70 8.03
CA GLN A 216 24.46 24.48 9.17
C GLN A 216 25.78 23.83 8.75
N LEU A 217 25.75 22.93 7.77
CA LEU A 217 26.94 22.22 7.28
C LEU A 217 27.67 22.98 6.16
N GLY A 218 27.21 24.18 5.77
CA GLY A 218 27.80 24.96 4.69
C GLY A 218 27.72 24.31 3.30
N ILE A 219 26.83 23.33 3.12
CA ILE A 219 26.71 22.56 1.88
C ILE A 219 25.90 23.38 0.87
N THR A 220 26.59 23.89 -0.14
CA THR A 220 25.97 24.58 -1.27
C THR A 220 25.64 23.56 -2.34
N VAL A 221 24.37 23.13 -2.40
CA VAL A 221 23.90 22.23 -3.47
C VAL A 221 23.47 23.12 -4.65
N LYS A 222 24.10 22.98 -5.82
CA LYS A 222 23.54 23.51 -7.07
C LYS A 222 22.18 22.85 -7.26
N PRO A 223 21.10 23.58 -7.57
CA PRO A 223 19.80 22.96 -7.75
C PRO A 223 19.88 21.96 -8.91
N GLU A 224 19.80 20.66 -8.60
CA GLU A 224 19.41 19.66 -9.58
C GLU A 224 17.94 19.91 -9.92
N ASN A 225 17.67 20.05 -11.23
CA ASN A 225 16.37 20.27 -11.87
C ASN A 225 15.16 19.89 -11.00
N VAL A 226 14.67 20.84 -10.22
CA VAL A 226 13.30 20.82 -9.73
C VAL A 226 12.46 21.25 -10.92
N GLN A 227 11.79 20.28 -11.57
CA GLN A 227 10.70 20.61 -12.48
C GLN A 227 9.65 21.36 -11.65
N GLU A 228 9.53 22.66 -11.92
CA GLU A 228 8.49 23.50 -11.35
C GLU A 228 7.11 22.95 -11.75
N PRO A 229 6.11 22.98 -10.85
CA PRO A 229 4.74 22.75 -11.25
C PRO A 229 4.30 23.89 -12.19
N GLU A 230 4.06 23.58 -13.46
CA GLU A 230 3.49 24.52 -14.41
C GLU A 230 2.12 24.98 -13.92
N SER A 231 2.05 26.21 -13.41
CA SER A 231 0.77 26.93 -13.29
C SER A 231 0.93 28.43 -13.56
N LYS A 232 0.44 28.78 -14.76
CA LYS A 232 0.00 30.07 -15.31
C LYS A 232 0.99 30.94 -16.10
N PRO A 233 0.51 31.52 -17.22
CA PRO A 233 1.32 31.89 -18.36
C PRO A 233 1.90 33.30 -18.19
N LYS A 234 3.22 33.43 -18.33
CA LYS A 234 3.85 34.71 -18.62
C LYS A 234 3.93 34.87 -20.13
N GLU A 235 3.48 36.03 -20.61
CA GLU A 235 3.59 36.50 -21.98
C GLU A 235 4.97 36.19 -22.55
N LYS A 236 5.01 35.27 -23.51
CA LYS A 236 6.13 35.16 -24.44
C LYS A 236 5.81 36.07 -25.62
N THR A 237 6.68 37.06 -25.80
CA THR A 237 6.92 37.75 -27.06
C THR A 237 6.85 36.74 -28.21
N LYS A 238 5.96 37.03 -29.17
CA LYS A 238 5.64 36.17 -30.31
C LYS A 238 6.94 35.76 -31.05
N PRO A 239 7.24 34.46 -31.17
CA PRO A 239 8.10 33.98 -32.25
C PRO A 239 7.35 34.23 -33.57
N LYS A 240 7.99 34.94 -34.50
CA LYS A 240 7.49 35.08 -35.89
C LYS A 240 7.27 33.68 -36.48
N GLN A 241 6.14 33.53 -37.16
CA GLN A 241 5.76 32.32 -37.89
C GLN A 241 6.86 31.93 -38.90
N PRO A 242 7.09 30.64 -39.15
CA PRO A 242 7.88 30.24 -40.30
C PRO A 242 7.08 30.62 -41.56
N GLU A 243 7.56 31.60 -42.31
CA GLU A 243 7.01 31.92 -43.63
C GLU A 243 7.39 30.77 -44.58
N ASP A 244 6.38 30.18 -45.20
CA ASP A 244 6.55 29.18 -46.26
C ASP A 244 7.33 29.80 -47.43
N TYR A 245 8.57 29.36 -47.64
CA TYR A 245 9.37 29.73 -48.82
C TYR A 245 8.90 28.93 -50.04
N ILE A 246 7.74 29.28 -50.58
CA ILE A 246 7.32 28.80 -51.91
C ILE A 246 7.91 29.76 -52.95
N LEU A 247 8.80 29.26 -53.81
CA LEU A 247 9.32 30.02 -54.95
C LEU A 247 8.21 30.20 -55.99
N THR A 248 7.71 31.43 -56.11
CA THR A 248 6.87 31.86 -57.23
C THR A 248 7.70 32.66 -58.25
N PRO A 249 7.37 32.59 -59.56
CA PRO A 249 8.11 33.30 -60.61
C PRO A 249 8.19 34.82 -60.38
N GLU A 250 7.17 35.41 -59.76
CA GLU A 250 7.10 36.84 -59.47
C GLU A 250 8.16 37.31 -58.45
N LYS A 251 8.55 36.45 -57.50
CA LYS A 251 9.60 36.75 -56.50
C LYS A 251 11.03 36.65 -57.06
N ILE A 252 11.21 35.98 -58.21
CA ILE A 252 12.52 35.86 -58.87
C ILE A 252 12.85 37.17 -59.63
N TYR A 253 11.83 37.84 -60.18
CA TYR A 253 12.01 39.08 -60.94
C TYR A 253 12.01 40.36 -60.08
N SER A 254 11.62 40.29 -58.81
CA SER A 254 11.59 41.45 -57.89
C SER A 254 12.95 41.81 -57.28
N GLY A 255 13.97 40.94 -57.43
CA GLY A 255 15.32 41.19 -56.91
C GLY A 255 15.47 41.08 -55.39
N GLU A 256 14.45 40.60 -54.68
CA GLU A 256 14.47 40.46 -53.21
C GLU A 256 15.24 39.22 -52.70
N ILE A 257 15.65 38.32 -53.60
CA ILE A 257 16.45 37.14 -53.30
C ILE A 257 17.66 37.14 -54.23
N ASP A 258 18.87 37.28 -53.66
CA ASP A 258 20.11 37.22 -54.43
C ASP A 258 20.31 35.77 -54.94
N PRO A 259 20.40 35.54 -56.26
CA PRO A 259 20.60 34.21 -56.82
C PRO A 259 21.93 33.55 -56.43
N MET A 260 22.85 34.27 -55.77
CA MET A 260 24.15 33.77 -55.29
C MET A 260 24.22 33.48 -53.79
N ILE A 261 23.08 33.51 -53.06
CA ILE A 261 23.01 33.11 -51.65
C ILE A 261 23.61 31.69 -51.47
N GLY A 262 24.67 31.58 -50.67
CA GLY A 262 25.32 30.30 -50.36
C GLY A 262 26.51 29.91 -51.25
N MET A 263 26.97 30.77 -52.17
CA MET A 263 28.22 30.58 -52.95
C MET A 263 29.40 31.43 -52.44
N GLU A 264 29.31 31.94 -51.20
CA GLU A 264 30.20 32.96 -50.65
C GLU A 264 31.67 32.51 -50.47
N ASP A 265 31.93 31.19 -50.44
CA ASP A 265 33.28 30.61 -50.23
C ASP A 265 33.86 29.91 -51.47
N ILE A 266 33.32 30.13 -52.67
CA ILE A 266 33.81 29.48 -53.90
C ILE A 266 34.79 30.43 -54.63
N HIS A 267 36.09 30.17 -54.49
CA HIS A 267 37.12 30.79 -55.34
C HIS A 267 37.35 29.95 -56.60
N LEU A 268 37.40 30.62 -57.75
CA LEU A 268 37.74 30.05 -59.07
C LEU A 268 39.21 29.63 -59.17
#